data_AF-A0A9W8CNB6-F1
#
_entry.id   AF-A0A9W8CNB6-F1
#
_cell.length_a   1.000
_cell.length_b   1.000
_cell.length_c   1.000
_cell.angle_alpha   90.00
_cell.angle_beta   90.00
_cell.angle_gamma   90.00
#
_symmetry.space_group_name_H-M   'P 1'
#
loop_
_entity.id
_entity.type
_entity.pdbx_description
1 polymer ?
#
loop_
_entity_poly.entity_id
_entity_poly.type
_entity_poly.pdbx_seq_one_letter_code
_entity_poly.pdbx_strand_id
1 'polypeptide(L)' 'MISIPTVELGVPGDRVAVPRIGLGAMGLSAMYGPVSDDESVKLLNHAIDIGCTFWDTAD' A
#
# COMPACT_ATOMS: atom_id res chain seq x y z
N MET A 1 18.65 0.31 5.28
CA MET A 1 17.20 0.03 5.39
C MET A 1 16.88 -1.16 4.51
N ILE A 2 16.08 -2.10 5.01
CA ILE A 2 15.59 -3.25 4.24
C ILE A 2 14.27 -2.81 3.60
N SER A 3 14.21 -2.80 2.28
CA SER A 3 12.98 -2.55 1.52
C SER A 3 12.23 -3.85 1.31
N ILE A 4 10.89 -3.79 1.23
CA ILE A 4 10.07 -4.93 0.85
C ILE A 4 10.51 -5.41 -0.56
N PRO A 5 10.79 -6.71 -0.73
CA PRO A 5 11.18 -7.26 -2.02
C PRO A 5 9.99 -7.26 -3.00
N THR A 6 10.27 -7.18 -4.29
CA THR A 6 9.25 -7.13 -5.34
C THR A 6 8.93 -8.51 -5.95
N VAL A 7 7.81 -8.58 -6.68
CA VAL A 7 7.37 -9.69 -7.54
C VAL A 7 6.72 -9.12 -8.80
N GLU A 8 6.78 -9.87 -9.91
CA GLU A 8 6.08 -9.52 -11.15
C GLU A 8 4.60 -9.89 -11.07
N LEU A 9 3.73 -8.92 -11.31
CA LEU A 9 2.28 -9.10 -11.41
C LEU A 9 1.83 -8.80 -12.84
N GLY A 10 1.06 -9.70 -13.46
CA GLY A 10 0.54 -9.54 -14.82
C GLY A 10 0.77 -10.73 -15.73
N VAL A 11 0.52 -10.56 -17.02
CA VAL A 11 0.59 -11.60 -18.06
C VAL A 11 1.85 -11.44 -18.92
N PRO A 12 2.29 -12.46 -19.68
CA PRO A 12 3.44 -12.29 -20.59
C PRO A 12 3.24 -11.11 -21.54
N GLY A 13 4.21 -10.20 -21.58
CA GLY A 13 4.15 -8.97 -22.38
C GLY A 13 3.54 -7.75 -21.68
N ASP A 14 2.94 -7.94 -20.49
CA ASP A 14 2.32 -6.87 -19.69
C ASP A 14 2.45 -7.22 -18.19
N ARG A 15 3.66 -7.02 -17.65
CA ARG A 15 3.98 -7.25 -16.24
C ARG A 15 4.50 -5.98 -15.60
N VAL A 16 4.18 -5.82 -14.32
CA VAL A 16 4.67 -4.75 -13.46
C VAL A 16 5.28 -5.35 -12.20
N ALA A 17 6.46 -4.85 -11.82
CA ALA A 17 7.07 -5.18 -10.55
C ALA A 17 6.34 -4.45 -9.41
N VAL A 18 5.79 -5.19 -8.46
CA VAL A 18 5.12 -4.65 -7.26
C VAL A 18 5.76 -5.22 -5.99
N PRO A 19 5.75 -4.51 -4.86
CA PRO A 19 6.11 -5.07 -3.57
C PRO A 19 5.34 -6.36 -3.24
N ARG A 20 6.01 -7.35 -2.65
CA ARG A 20 5.39 -8.61 -2.21
C ARG A 20 4.37 -8.44 -1.08
N ILE A 21 4.37 -7.28 -0.43
CA ILE A 21 3.42 -6.89 0.62
C ILE A 21 2.76 -5.59 0.19
N GLY A 22 1.43 -5.58 0.16
CA GLY A 22 0.63 -4.39 -0.08
C GLY A 22 -0.03 -3.83 1.19
N LEU A 23 -0.50 -2.58 1.11
CA LEU A 23 -1.25 -1.91 2.17
C LEU A 23 -2.75 -1.91 1.82
N GLY A 24 -3.58 -2.53 2.65
CA GLY A 24 -5.03 -2.35 2.58
C GLY A 24 -5.42 -0.97 3.12
N ALA A 25 -6.04 -0.12 2.30
CA ALA A 25 -6.36 1.27 2.62
C ALA A 25 -7.80 1.49 3.11
N MET A 26 -8.64 0.44 3.17
CA MET A 26 -10.04 0.55 3.61
C MET A 26 -10.18 1.15 5.02
N GLY A 27 -9.26 0.81 5.93
CA GLY A 27 -9.26 1.34 7.30
C GLY A 27 -8.91 2.83 7.43
N LEU A 28 -8.52 3.49 6.33
CA LEU A 28 -8.29 4.93 6.30
C LEU A 28 -9.60 5.71 6.05
N SER A 29 -10.69 5.01 5.75
CA SER A 29 -12.01 5.59 5.56
C SER A 29 -12.80 5.60 6.87
N ALA A 30 -13.55 6.68 7.09
CA ALA A 30 -14.47 6.80 8.23
C ALA A 30 -15.60 5.75 8.23
N MET A 31 -15.81 5.07 7.09
CA MET A 31 -16.80 3.99 6.95
C MET A 31 -16.51 2.79 7.87
N TYR A 32 -15.24 2.58 8.24
CA TYR A 32 -14.79 1.46 9.07
C TYR A 32 -14.49 1.85 10.52
N GLY A 33 -14.84 3.07 10.92
CA GLY A 33 -14.64 3.60 12.27
C GLY A 33 -14.02 5.00 12.25
N PRO A 34 -13.81 5.62 13.43
CA PRO A 34 -13.15 6.92 13.51
C PRO A 34 -11.72 6.84 12.97
N VAL A 35 -11.36 7.80 12.11
CA VAL A 35 -10.02 7.93 11.52
C VAL A 35 -9.49 9.35 11.71
N SER A 36 -8.17 9.51 11.71
CA SER A 36 -7.49 10.80 11.78
C SER A 36 -6.62 10.98 10.55
N ASP A 37 -6.88 12.01 9.75
CA ASP A 37 -6.15 12.29 8.51
C ASP A 37 -4.64 12.39 8.76
N ASP A 38 -4.23 13.02 9.86
CA ASP A 38 -2.81 13.14 10.24
C ASP A 38 -2.15 11.78 10.48
N GLU A 39 -2.87 10.82 11.07
CA GLU A 39 -2.35 9.47 11.32
C GLU A 39 -2.35 8.64 10.03
N SER A 40 -3.39 8.79 9.21
CA SER A 40 -3.45 8.18 7.87
C SER A 40 -2.27 8.63 7.01
N VAL A 41 -1.96 9.92 6.98
CA VAL A 41 -0.81 10.48 6.22
C VAL A 41 0.51 9.95 6.77
N LYS A 42 0.69 9.89 8.09
CA LYS A 42 1.90 9.30 8.70
C LYS A 42 2.08 7.84 8.30
N LEU A 43 1.00 7.05 8.33
CA LEU A 43 1.01 5.65 7.94
C LEU A 43 1.37 5.47 6.46
N LEU A 44 0.81 6.28 5.56
CA LEU A 44 1.11 6.23 4.13
C LEU A 44 2.57 6.61 3.84
N ASN A 45 3.11 7.63 4.51
CA ASN A 45 4.53 7.97 4.41
C ASN A 45 5.43 6.84 4.90
N HIS A 46 5.09 6.22 6.04
CA HIS A 46 5.82 5.07 6.54
C HIS A 46 5.78 3.88 5.57
N ALA A 47 4.63 3.62 4.94
CA ALA A 47 4.49 2.58 3.92
C ALA A 47 5.46 2.83 2.75
N ILE A 48 5.60 4.07 2.28
CA ILE A 48 6.57 4.45 1.25
C ILE A 48 8.00 4.19 1.73
N ASP A 49 8.36 4.62 2.94
CA ASP A 49 9.71 4.49 3.50
C ASP A 49 10.21 3.04 3.57
N ILE A 50 9.30 2.08 3.80
CA ILE A 50 9.62 0.64 3.86
C ILE A 50 9.49 -0.08 2.50
N GLY A 51 9.12 0.65 1.44
CA GLY A 51 8.91 0.09 0.10
C GLY A 51 7.56 -0.60 -0.10
N CYS A 52 6.56 -0.33 0.73
CA CYS A 52 5.17 -0.78 0.57
C CYS A 52 4.36 0.22 -0.27
N THR A 53 4.60 0.20 -1.58
CA THR A 53 3.99 1.12 -2.55
C THR A 53 2.87 0.50 -3.40
N PHE A 54 2.35 -0.67 -3.01
CA PHE A 54 1.19 -1.30 -3.64
C PHE A 54 0.01 -1.23 -2.68
N TRP A 55 -0.94 -0.34 -2.96
CA TRP A 55 -2.06 -0.04 -2.05
C TRP A 55 -3.37 -0.57 -2.64
N ASP A 56 -4.15 -1.27 -1.82
CA ASP A 56 -5.39 -1.95 -2.18
C ASP A 56 -6.59 -1.28 -1.52
N THR A 57 -7.65 -1.00 -2.27
CA THR A 57 -8.86 -0.33 -1.80
C THR A 57 -10.06 -0.62 -2.71
N ALA A 58 -11.24 -0.16 -2.32
CA ALA A 58 -12.50 -0.31 -3.05
C ALA A 58 -13.42 0.91 -2.80
N ASP A 59 -14.47 1.05 -3.61
CA ASP A 59 -15.48 2.11 -3.53
C ASP A 59 -16.50 1.94 -2.38
#